data_AF-A0A662YDP0-F1
#
_entry.id   AF-A0A662YDP0-F1
#
_cell.length_a   1.000
_cell.length_b   1.000
_cell.length_c   1.000
_cell.angle_alpha   90.00
_cell.angle_beta   90.00
_cell.angle_gamma   90.00
#
_symmetry.space_group_name_H-M   'P 1'
#
loop_
_entity.id
_entity.type
_entity.pdbx_description
1 polymer ?
#
loop_
_entity_poly.entity_id
_entity_poly.type
_entity_poly.pdbx_seq_one_letter_code
_entity_poly.pdbx_strand_id
1 'polypeptide(L)'
;MLVSHGFVELFRIIVEDHSFDKALFASLTEGERDFMQYLFKKCKMTSREFESAYNQTISRWVDRLNMIHNAIKIGDDNPTLREEMTGILDKLYDKGVFSHQFYMQFKKAVERSSNQGRQPVSTSKAE
;
A
#
# COMPACT_ATOMS: atom_id res chain seq x y z
N MET A 1 -19.40 -4.74 8.17
CA MET A 1 -18.44 -3.67 8.50
C MET A 1 -19.25 -2.54 9.13
N LEU A 2 -19.01 -2.23 10.41
CA LEU A 2 -19.55 -1.01 11.01
C LEU A 2 -18.57 0.12 10.68
N VAL A 3 -19.07 1.24 10.18
CA VAL A 3 -18.27 2.46 9.94
C VAL A 3 -18.39 3.39 11.14
N SER A 4 -17.36 4.19 11.39
CA SER A 4 -17.38 5.16 12.49
C SER A 4 -18.31 6.34 12.20
N HIS A 5 -18.66 7.08 13.26
CA HIS A 5 -19.32 8.37 13.11
C HIS A 5 -18.51 9.34 12.24
N GLY A 6 -17.18 9.36 12.38
CA GLY A 6 -16.30 10.20 11.59
C GLY A 6 -16.39 9.90 10.09
N PHE A 7 -16.55 8.63 9.72
CA PHE A 7 -16.79 8.24 8.33
C PHE A 7 -18.10 8.82 7.80
N VAL A 8 -19.20 8.65 8.55
CA VAL A 8 -20.53 9.12 8.14
C VAL A 8 -20.54 10.64 8.00
N GLU A 9 -19.92 11.35 8.95
CA GLU A 9 -19.85 12.81 8.93
C GLU A 9 -19.00 13.31 7.75
N LEU A 10 -17.81 12.74 7.52
CA LEU A 10 -17.01 13.13 6.36
C LEU A 10 -17.73 12.83 5.04
N PHE A 11 -18.40 11.69 4.95
CA PHE A 11 -19.20 11.36 3.77
C PHE A 11 -20.27 12.42 3.55
N ARG A 12 -21.08 12.73 4.57
CA ARG A 12 -22.11 13.78 4.53
C ARG A 12 -21.55 15.12 4.06
N ILE A 13 -20.45 15.59 4.66
CA ILE A 13 -19.78 16.85 4.31
C ILE A 13 -19.39 16.89 2.83
N ILE A 14 -18.88 15.79 2.28
CA ILE A 14 -18.48 15.76 0.87
C ILE A 14 -19.70 15.73 -0.05
N VAL A 15 -20.74 14.98 0.31
CA VAL A 15 -21.92 14.78 -0.55
C VAL A 15 -22.86 15.98 -0.53
N GLU A 16 -23.16 16.50 0.66
CA GLU A 16 -24.15 17.56 0.86
C GLU A 16 -23.51 18.94 0.80
N ASP A 17 -22.40 19.13 1.52
CA ASP A 17 -21.79 20.44 1.68
C ASP A 17 -20.74 20.73 0.59
N HIS A 18 -20.45 19.74 -0.27
CA HIS A 18 -19.40 19.79 -1.31
C HIS A 18 -18.05 20.28 -0.79
N SER A 19 -17.75 19.95 0.47
CA SER A 19 -16.55 20.36 1.18
C SER A 19 -15.74 19.14 1.61
N PHE A 20 -14.58 19.39 2.22
CA PHE A 20 -13.70 18.31 2.67
C PHE A 20 -13.00 18.67 3.98
N ASP A 21 -13.22 17.84 5.00
CA ASP A 21 -12.54 17.94 6.27
C ASP A 21 -11.32 17.00 6.32
N LYS A 22 -10.14 17.60 6.26
CA LYS A 22 -8.85 16.90 6.32
C LYS A 22 -8.61 16.21 7.66
N ALA A 23 -9.07 16.79 8.76
CA ALA A 23 -8.86 16.24 10.10
C ALA A 23 -9.74 15.01 10.31
N LEU A 24 -11.00 15.06 9.88
CA LEU A 24 -11.88 13.90 9.87
C LEU A 24 -11.29 12.79 8.98
N PHE A 25 -10.85 13.11 7.76
CA PHE A 25 -10.19 12.13 6.90
C PHE A 25 -8.96 11.47 7.56
N ALA A 26 -8.12 12.28 8.22
CA ALA A 26 -6.94 11.81 8.94
C ALA A 26 -7.28 10.90 10.13
N SER A 27 -8.46 11.08 10.73
CA SER A 27 -8.95 10.23 11.83
C SER A 27 -9.50 8.87 11.37
N LEU A 28 -9.88 8.75 10.09
CA LEU A 28 -10.41 7.50 9.54
C LEU A 28 -9.34 6.41 9.50
N THR A 29 -9.77 5.17 9.73
CA THR A 29 -8.93 3.99 9.50
C THR A 29 -8.63 3.82 8.00
N GLU A 30 -7.57 3.07 7.67
CA GLU A 30 -7.24 2.75 6.28
C GLU A 30 -8.42 2.08 5.56
N GLY A 31 -9.08 1.12 6.21
CA GLY A 31 -10.24 0.42 5.64
C GLY A 31 -11.45 1.33 5.39
N GLU A 32 -11.69 2.32 6.25
CA GLU A 32 -12.74 3.31 6.03
C GLU A 32 -12.46 4.23 4.84
N ARG A 33 -11.20 4.64 4.66
CA ARG A 33 -10.79 5.44 3.49
C ARG A 33 -10.94 4.65 2.19
N ASP A 34 -10.54 3.38 2.22
CA ASP A 34 -10.67 2.47 1.07
C ASP A 34 -12.14 2.22 0.74
N PHE A 35 -12.98 2.03 1.76
CA PHE A 35 -14.42 1.88 1.57
C PHE A 35 -15.06 3.15 1.02
N MET A 36 -14.66 4.32 1.49
CA MET A 36 -15.12 5.59 0.93
C MET A 36 -14.70 5.72 -0.54
N GLN A 37 -13.45 5.41 -0.88
CA GLN A 37 -12.97 5.43 -2.26
C GLN A 37 -13.77 4.46 -3.16
N TYR A 38 -14.13 3.29 -2.63
CA TYR A 38 -15.01 2.33 -3.31
C TYR A 38 -16.40 2.92 -3.57
N LEU A 39 -17.02 3.56 -2.57
CA LEU A 39 -18.32 4.21 -2.73
C LEU A 39 -18.27 5.31 -3.79
N PHE A 40 -17.24 6.16 -3.77
CA PHE A 40 -17.08 7.23 -4.76
C PHE A 40 -17.00 6.67 -6.19
N LYS A 41 -16.21 5.61 -6.40
CA LYS A 41 -16.12 4.93 -7.71
C LYS A 41 -17.45 4.30 -8.12
N LYS A 42 -18.13 3.59 -7.22
CA LYS A 42 -19.37 2.85 -7.54
C LYS A 42 -20.55 3.77 -7.78
N CYS A 43 -20.68 4.83 -6.99
CA CYS A 43 -21.75 5.81 -7.08
C CYS A 43 -21.45 6.93 -8.08
N LYS A 44 -20.30 6.89 -8.78
CA LYS A 44 -19.85 7.93 -9.73
C LYS A 44 -19.80 9.32 -9.10
N MET A 45 -19.36 9.38 -7.85
CA MET A 45 -19.20 10.62 -7.09
C MET A 45 -17.77 11.11 -7.21
N THR A 46 -17.59 12.42 -7.18
CA THR A 46 -16.28 13.06 -7.30
C THR A 46 -16.07 14.05 -6.17
N SER A 47 -14.86 14.07 -5.63
CA SER A 47 -14.39 15.13 -4.74
C SER A 47 -12.89 15.22 -4.92
N ARG A 48 -12.43 16.36 -5.42
CA ARG A 48 -11.03 16.58 -5.76
C ARG A 48 -10.14 16.52 -4.52
N GLU A 49 -10.63 17.09 -3.43
CA GLU A 49 -9.93 17.14 -2.15
C GLU A 49 -9.81 15.76 -1.53
N PHE A 50 -10.89 14.96 -1.56
CA PHE A 50 -10.87 13.57 -1.12
C PHE A 50 -9.91 12.75 -1.98
N GLU A 51 -10.01 12.83 -3.31
CA GLU A 51 -9.12 12.11 -4.23
C GLU A 51 -7.64 12.50 -4.00
N SER A 52 -7.37 13.79 -3.79
CA SER A 52 -6.02 14.26 -3.46
C SER A 52 -5.52 13.67 -2.14
N ALA A 53 -6.35 13.71 -1.09
CA ALA A 53 -5.98 13.17 0.22
C ALA A 53 -5.80 11.64 0.19
N TYR A 54 -6.66 10.91 -0.52
CA TYR A 54 -6.55 9.47 -0.70
C TYR A 54 -5.30 9.11 -1.51
N ASN A 55 -5.02 9.81 -2.61
CA ASN A 55 -3.82 9.58 -3.40
C ASN A 55 -2.54 9.88 -2.61
N GLN A 56 -2.54 10.86 -1.71
CA GLN A 56 -1.41 11.08 -0.79
C GLN A 56 -1.16 9.88 0.13
N THR A 57 -2.19 9.14 0.54
CA THR A 57 -1.99 7.90 1.30
C THR A 57 -1.32 6.81 0.46
N ILE A 58 -1.67 6.72 -0.83
CA ILE A 58 -1.03 5.80 -1.78
C ILE A 58 0.43 6.21 -2.02
N SER A 59 0.71 7.50 -2.24
CA SER A 59 2.07 8.00 -2.48
C SER A 59 3.02 7.63 -1.35
N ARG A 60 2.58 7.70 -0.08
CA ARG A 60 3.41 7.28 1.06
C ARG A 60 3.83 5.82 0.99
N TRP A 61 2.94 4.93 0.53
CA TRP A 61 3.27 3.53 0.32
C TRP A 61 4.26 3.35 -0.82
N VAL A 62 4.10 4.09 -1.92
CA VAL A 62 5.04 4.07 -3.05
C VAL A 62 6.42 4.58 -2.64
N ASP A 63 6.49 5.68 -1.87
CA ASP A 63 7.74 6.24 -1.37
C ASP A 63 8.46 5.25 -0.45
N ARG A 64 7.73 4.59 0.46
CA ARG A 64 8.28 3.56 1.34
C ARG A 64 8.79 2.35 0.54
N LEU A 65 8.04 1.91 -0.48
CA LEU A 65 8.45 0.85 -1.38
C LEU A 65 9.77 1.18 -2.09
N ASN A 66 9.89 2.39 -2.63
CA ASN A 66 11.11 2.88 -3.27
C ASN A 66 12.29 2.93 -2.31
N MET A 67 12.06 3.37 -1.07
CA MET A 67 13.08 3.44 -0.03
C MET A 67 13.61 2.03 0.30
N ILE A 68 12.73 1.05 0.50
CA ILE A 68 13.11 -0.34 0.76
C ILE A 68 13.86 -0.94 -0.43
N HIS A 69 13.36 -0.71 -1.65
CA HIS A 69 14.01 -1.19 -2.86
C HIS A 69 15.45 -0.67 -3.00
N ASN A 70 15.66 0.63 -2.71
CA ASN A 70 16.98 1.24 -2.72
C ASN A 70 17.89 0.69 -1.61
N ALA A 71 17.36 0.43 -0.40
CA ALA A 71 18.11 -0.18 0.70
C ALA A 71 18.63 -1.59 0.34
N ILE A 72 17.76 -2.44 -0.23
CA ILE A 72 18.15 -3.77 -0.71
C ILE A 72 19.22 -3.66 -1.81
N LYS A 73 19.07 -2.72 -2.73
CA LYS A 73 20.02 -2.50 -3.84
C LYS A 73 21.42 -2.11 -3.35
N ILE A 74 21.55 -1.40 -2.23
CA ILE A 74 22.85 -1.02 -1.65
C ILE A 74 23.42 -2.09 -0.69
N GLY A 75 22.75 -3.22 -0.52
CA GLY A 75 23.23 -4.36 0.26
C GLY A 75 22.60 -4.52 1.64
N ASP A 76 21.63 -3.70 2.03
CA ASP A 76 20.82 -3.91 3.25
C ASP A 76 19.70 -4.90 2.95
N ASP A 77 20.07 -6.19 2.90
CA ASP A 77 19.17 -7.28 2.56
C ASP A 77 18.57 -7.98 3.79
N ASN A 78 18.02 -7.18 4.71
CA ASN A 78 17.35 -7.71 5.89
C ASN A 78 16.03 -8.42 5.51
N PRO A 79 15.78 -9.67 5.98
CA PRO A 79 14.51 -10.36 5.77
C PRO A 79 13.27 -9.53 6.13
N THR A 80 13.36 -8.67 7.15
CA THR A 80 12.23 -7.81 7.57
C THR A 80 11.87 -6.77 6.50
N LEU A 81 12.85 -6.24 5.76
CA LEU A 81 12.61 -5.30 4.66
C LEU A 81 11.92 -5.99 3.48
N ARG A 82 12.24 -7.25 3.22
CA ARG A 82 11.57 -8.04 2.17
C ARG A 82 10.11 -8.37 2.51
N GLU A 83 9.85 -8.70 3.78
CA GLU A 83 8.49 -8.90 4.28
C GLU A 83 7.67 -7.60 4.17
N GLU A 84 8.25 -6.47 4.59
CA GLU A 84 7.62 -5.16 4.47
C GLU A 84 7.35 -4.79 3.00
N MET A 85 8.32 -5.00 2.10
CA MET A 85 8.17 -4.77 0.67
C MET A 85 6.99 -5.56 0.10
N THR A 86 6.87 -6.84 0.46
CA THR A 86 5.77 -7.71 0.03
C THR A 86 4.43 -7.20 0.55
N GLY A 87 4.35 -6.83 1.84
CA GLY A 87 3.14 -6.29 2.42
C GLY A 87 2.68 -4.98 1.78
N ILE A 88 3.61 -4.10 1.41
CA ILE A 88 3.28 -2.85 0.71
C ILE A 88 2.78 -3.12 -0.71
N LEU A 89 3.37 -4.07 -1.42
CA LEU A 89 2.93 -4.44 -2.77
C LEU A 89 1.52 -5.02 -2.77
N ASP A 90 1.22 -5.88 -1.81
CA ASP A 90 -0.13 -6.45 -1.64
C ASP A 90 -1.15 -5.32 -1.43
N LYS A 91 -0.86 -4.37 -0.55
CA LYS A 91 -1.71 -3.19 -0.33
C LYS A 91 -1.92 -2.35 -1.59
N LEU A 92 -0.86 -2.05 -2.33
CA LEU A 92 -0.94 -1.25 -3.54
C LEU A 92 -1.72 -1.98 -4.65
N TYR A 93 -1.60 -3.30 -4.73
CA TYR A 93 -2.40 -4.13 -5.62
C TYR A 93 -3.89 -4.10 -5.25
N ASP A 94 -4.23 -4.27 -3.97
CA ASP A 94 -5.61 -4.23 -3.50
C ASP A 94 -6.28 -2.87 -3.74
N LYS A 95 -5.50 -1.79 -3.66
CA LYS A 95 -5.95 -0.42 -3.99
C LYS A 95 -6.06 -0.15 -5.50
N GLY A 96 -5.67 -1.11 -6.35
CA GLY A 96 -5.75 -1.02 -7.80
C GLY A 96 -4.69 -0.15 -8.44
N VAL A 97 -3.54 0.05 -7.78
CA VAL A 97 -2.42 0.86 -8.29
C VAL A 97 -1.69 0.11 -9.42
N PHE A 98 -1.63 -1.22 -9.32
CA PHE A 98 -0.93 -2.07 -10.28
C PHE A 98 -1.89 -2.97 -11.05
N SER A 99 -1.48 -3.34 -12.27
CA SER A 99 -2.13 -4.44 -12.97
C SER A 99 -1.75 -5.78 -12.32
N HIS A 100 -2.65 -6.76 -12.45
CA HIS A 100 -2.39 -8.12 -11.96
C HIS A 100 -1.09 -8.72 -12.54
N GLN A 101 -0.82 -8.46 -13.83
CA GLN A 101 0.39 -8.92 -14.48
C GLN A 101 1.65 -8.32 -13.85
N PHE A 102 1.66 -7.02 -13.58
CA PHE A 102 2.80 -6.35 -12.94
C PHE A 102 3.04 -6.90 -11.53
N TYR A 103 1.97 -7.00 -10.73
CA TYR A 103 2.04 -7.55 -9.38
C TYR A 103 2.65 -8.97 -9.36
N MET A 104 2.18 -9.85 -10.24
CA MET A 104 2.68 -11.23 -10.33
C MET A 104 4.14 -11.32 -10.77
N GLN A 105 4.59 -10.44 -11.68
CA GLN A 105 6.00 -10.38 -12.08
C GLN A 105 6.89 -9.92 -10.92
N PHE A 106 6.45 -8.91 -10.18
CA PHE A 106 7.20 -8.39 -9.04
C PHE A 106 7.30 -9.43 -7.93
N LYS A 107 6.20 -10.06 -7.54
CA LYS A 107 6.17 -11.08 -6.48
C LYS A 107 7.17 -12.22 -6.74
N LYS A 108 7.22 -12.70 -8.00
CA LYS A 108 8.21 -13.70 -8.43
C LYS A 108 9.66 -13.22 -8.30
N ALA A 109 9.94 -11.93 -8.54
CA ALA A 109 11.28 -11.39 -8.41
C ALA A 109 11.74 -11.32 -6.94
N VAL A 110 10.83 -10.98 -6.03
CA VAL A 110 11.10 -10.98 -4.58
C VAL A 110 11.36 -12.40 -4.08
N GLU A 111 10.53 -13.37 -4.46
CA GLU A 111 10.70 -14.78 -4.07
C GLU A 111 12.03 -15.38 -4.55
N ARG A 112 12.43 -15.07 -5.79
CA ARG A 112 13.70 -15.57 -6.36
C ARG A 112 14.93 -15.02 -5.64
N SER A 113 14.90 -13.76 -5.24
CA SER A 113 16.01 -13.14 -4.51
C SER A 113 16.10 -13.64 -3.06
N SER A 114 14.99 -13.96 -2.42
CA SER A 114 14.97 -14.63 -1.10
C SER A 114 15.58 -16.04 -1.11
N ASN A 115 15.46 -16.78 -2.21
CA ASN A 115 16.02 -18.14 -2.33
C ASN A 115 17.52 -18.17 -2.66
N GLN A 116 18.13 -17.08 -3.13
CA GLN A 116 19.57 -17.03 -3.40
C GLN A 116 20.42 -16.84 -2.12
N GLY A 117 19.84 -16.38 -1.01
CA GLY A 117 20.50 -16.29 0.30
C GLY A 117 20.56 -17.61 1.10
N ARG A 118 20.01 -18.71 0.57
CA ARG A 118 20.06 -20.06 1.18
C ARG A 118 20.94 -21.01 0.36
N GLN A 119 22.21 -20.67 0.15
CA GLN A 119 23.19 -21.72 -0.17
C GLN A 119 23.72 -22.32 1.14
N PRO A 120 23.71 -23.65 1.33
CA PRO A 120 24.38 -24.26 2.47
C PRO A 120 25.88 -23.98 2.33
N VAL A 121 26.48 -23.43 3.38
CA VAL A 121 27.94 -23.40 3.54
C VAL A 121 28.40 -24.85 3.48
N SER A 122 29.00 -25.23 2.36
CA SER A 122 29.68 -26.51 2.21
C SER A 122 30.83 -26.53 3.22
N THR A 123 30.59 -27.24 4.32
CA THR A 123 31.61 -27.60 5.29
C THR A 123 32.76 -28.32 4.59
N SER A 124 33.95 -27.77 4.82
CA SER A 124 35.25 -28.34 4.53
C SER A 124 35.33 -29.85 4.73
N LYS A 125 35.95 -30.56 3.78
CA LYS A 125 36.77 -31.72 4.09
C LYS A 125 38.14 -31.48 3.49
N ALA A 126 39.09 -31.24 4.39
CA ALA A 126 40.50 -31.51 4.17
C ALA A 126 40.68 -33.02 3.95
N GLU A 127 41.50 -33.36 2.96
CA GLU A 127 42.40 -34.52 2.93
C GLU A 127 43.38 -34.33 1.77
#